data_AF-A0A1U7NP96-F1
#
_entry.id   AF-A0A1U7NP96-F1
#
_cell.length_a   1.000
_cell.length_b   1.000
_cell.length_c   1.000
_cell.angle_alpha   90.00
_cell.angle_beta   90.00
_cell.angle_gamma   90.00
#
_symmetry.space_group_name_H-M   'P 1'
#
loop_
_entity.id
_entity.type
_entity.pdbx_description
1 polymer ?
#
loop_
_entity_poly.entity_id
_entity_poly.type
_entity_poly.pdbx_seq_one_letter_code
_entity_poly.pdbx_strand_id
1 'polypeptide(L)'
;MLLFSQLFTIACSVLLPLGCAIYLCIHEEGKWKLLLVGALTYVLFQMALFLPTLSLFTNSDAAQNWIAANYPLYIVFLSVFTPIFSELFRWLMIHVFSRNDTTLMDAFAFGIGYGGLETSLTIGMNVFLGMLIGAGKNIPNMSNLLLAEAVGQVCQLVLQVGYTLLIMQMIKTKNKTFLFIAIGIQILITLVSSLGQNIFHWNIWILLCIMVIFSLLAAMYIAQAYKNEKTTK
;
A
#
# COMPACT_ATOMS: atom_id res chain seq x y z
N MET A 1 2.82 5.57 27.47
CA MET A 1 3.45 4.85 26.33
C MET A 1 2.45 4.57 25.22
N LEU A 2 1.31 3.90 25.48
CA LEU A 2 0.32 3.59 24.45
C LEU A 2 -0.23 4.82 23.68
N LEU A 3 -0.56 5.91 24.37
CA LEU A 3 -1.07 7.12 23.72
C LEU A 3 -0.04 7.73 22.75
N PHE A 4 1.24 7.69 23.12
CA PHE A 4 2.32 8.15 22.25
C PHE A 4 2.43 7.28 20.99
N SER A 5 2.40 5.95 21.13
CA SER A 5 2.46 5.07 19.96
C SER A 5 1.25 5.25 19.05
N GLN A 6 0.04 5.44 19.60
CA GLN A 6 -1.17 5.71 18.81
C GLN A 6 -1.04 7.01 18.00
N LEU A 7 -0.61 8.11 18.65
CA LEU A 7 -0.39 9.39 17.96
C LEU A 7 0.69 9.28 16.88
N PHE A 8 1.77 8.56 17.16
CA PHE A 8 2.84 8.32 16.19
C PHE A 8 2.34 7.51 14.99
N THR A 9 1.57 6.44 15.20
CA THR A 9 0.97 5.66 14.10
C THR A 9 0.01 6.51 13.26
N ILE A 10 -0.82 7.35 13.88
CA ILE A 10 -1.71 8.28 13.15
C ILE A 10 -0.88 9.29 12.35
N ALA A 11 0.22 9.80 12.91
CA ALA A 11 1.09 10.72 12.20
C ALA A 11 1.70 10.08 10.94
N CYS A 12 2.19 8.84 11.03
CA CYS A 12 2.76 8.12 9.89
C CYS A 12 1.72 7.69 8.85
N SER A 13 0.53 7.26 9.28
CA SER A 13 -0.50 6.71 8.39
C SER A 13 -1.43 7.75 7.76
N VAL A 14 -1.61 8.90 8.40
CA VAL A 14 -2.57 9.93 7.96
C VAL A 14 -1.88 11.26 7.72
N LEU A 15 -1.17 11.80 8.71
CA LEU A 15 -0.63 13.16 8.61
C LEU A 15 0.49 13.27 7.57
N LEU A 16 1.38 12.28 7.49
CA LEU A 16 2.46 12.23 6.51
C LEU A 16 1.92 12.20 5.06
N PRO A 17 1.07 11.24 4.66
CA PRO A 17 0.54 11.23 3.30
C PRO A 17 -0.32 12.46 2.98
N LEU A 18 -1.08 12.99 3.94
CA LEU A 18 -1.80 14.26 3.77
C LEU A 18 -0.85 15.44 3.55
N GLY A 19 0.24 15.53 4.31
CA GLY A 19 1.25 16.57 4.13
C GLY A 19 1.88 16.51 2.74
N CYS A 20 2.24 15.31 2.26
CA CYS A 20 2.72 15.11 0.90
C CYS A 20 1.67 15.51 -0.15
N ALA A 21 0.40 15.14 0.07
CA ALA A 21 -0.69 15.49 -0.83
C ALA A 21 -0.93 16.99 -0.93
N ILE A 22 -0.98 17.69 0.20
CA ILE A 22 -1.12 19.15 0.28
C ILE A 22 0.05 19.83 -0.42
N TYR A 23 1.28 19.38 -0.15
CA TYR A 23 2.48 19.92 -0.80
C TYR A 23 2.39 19.83 -2.33
N LEU A 24 2.01 18.67 -2.87
CA LEU A 24 1.84 18.46 -4.31
C LEU A 24 0.72 19.31 -4.90
N CYS A 25 -0.39 19.47 -4.19
CA CYS A 25 -1.50 20.31 -4.66
C CYS A 25 -1.14 21.79 -4.73
N ILE A 26 -0.25 22.27 -3.85
CA ILE A 26 0.14 23.68 -3.78
C ILE A 26 1.29 24.00 -4.75
N HIS A 27 2.29 23.11 -4.85
CA HIS A 27 3.54 23.42 -5.57
C HIS A 27 3.57 22.89 -7.00
N GLU A 28 2.74 21.90 -7.34
CA GLU A 28 2.79 21.25 -8.65
C GLU A 28 1.46 21.40 -9.40
N GLU A 29 1.45 22.24 -10.42
CA GLU A 29 0.25 22.53 -11.20
C GLU A 29 -0.32 21.26 -11.86
N GLY A 30 -1.60 21.00 -11.63
CA GLY A 30 -2.35 19.91 -12.27
C GLY A 30 -2.14 18.51 -11.68
N LYS A 31 -1.15 18.30 -10.80
CA LYS A 31 -0.86 16.97 -10.21
C LYS A 31 -1.93 16.49 -9.21
N TRP A 32 -2.73 17.41 -8.66
CA TRP A 32 -3.87 17.08 -7.80
C TRP A 32 -4.86 16.13 -8.49
N LYS A 33 -5.01 16.20 -9.83
CA LYS A 33 -5.87 15.29 -10.59
C LYS A 33 -5.37 13.86 -10.49
N LEU A 34 -4.07 13.65 -10.70
CA LEU A 34 -3.48 12.31 -10.62
C LEU A 34 -3.48 11.77 -9.19
N LEU A 35 -3.30 12.65 -8.20
CA LEU A 35 -3.45 12.29 -6.80
C LEU A 35 -4.87 11.78 -6.51
N LEU A 36 -5.90 12.50 -6.95
CA LEU A 36 -7.29 12.06 -6.81
C LEU A 36 -7.58 10.77 -7.58
N VAL A 37 -7.03 10.59 -8.78
CA VAL A 37 -7.18 9.35 -9.53
C VAL A 37 -6.53 8.17 -8.79
N GLY A 38 -5.35 8.36 -8.20
CA GLY A 38 -4.67 7.35 -7.38
C GLY A 38 -5.50 6.96 -6.16
N ALA A 39 -6.00 7.96 -5.43
CA ALA A 39 -6.90 7.76 -4.29
C ALA A 39 -8.19 7.02 -4.70
N LEU A 40 -8.82 7.47 -5.78
CA LEU A 40 -10.04 6.86 -6.33
C LEU A 40 -9.79 5.42 -6.78
N THR A 41 -8.61 5.11 -7.34
CA THR A 41 -8.22 3.75 -7.73
C THR A 41 -8.25 2.82 -6.52
N TYR A 42 -7.68 3.23 -5.38
CA TYR A 42 -7.73 2.43 -4.15
C TYR A 42 -9.17 2.25 -3.65
N VAL A 43 -9.97 3.33 -3.62
CA VAL A 43 -11.36 3.25 -3.15
C VAL A 43 -12.21 2.35 -4.04
N LEU A 44 -12.15 2.52 -5.37
CA LEU A 44 -12.93 1.69 -6.29
C LEU A 44 -12.50 0.23 -6.25
N PHE A 45 -11.20 -0.03 -6.28
CA PHE A 45 -10.72 -1.40 -6.28
C PHE A 45 -10.90 -2.06 -4.91
N GLN A 46 -10.28 -1.51 -3.87
CA GLN A 46 -10.23 -2.17 -2.57
C GLN A 46 -11.57 -2.09 -1.84
N MET A 47 -12.13 -0.88 -1.71
CA MET A 47 -13.29 -0.65 -0.85
C MET A 47 -14.62 -0.99 -1.53
N ALA A 48 -14.76 -0.69 -2.82
CA ALA A 48 -16.02 -0.89 -3.54
C ALA A 48 -16.13 -2.26 -4.22
N LEU A 49 -15.02 -2.84 -4.70
CA LEU A 49 -15.05 -4.12 -5.41
C LEU A 49 -14.51 -5.27 -4.56
N PHE A 50 -13.27 -5.19 -4.10
CA PHE A 50 -12.56 -6.31 -3.48
C PHE A 50 -13.15 -6.70 -2.11
N LEU A 51 -13.30 -5.76 -1.17
CA LEU A 51 -13.83 -6.08 0.16
C LEU A 51 -15.28 -6.60 0.12
N PRO A 52 -16.22 -6.00 -0.65
CA PRO A 52 -17.57 -6.54 -0.76
C PRO A 52 -17.60 -7.92 -1.40
N THR A 53 -16.88 -8.15 -2.50
CA THR A 53 -16.82 -9.47 -3.14
C THR A 53 -16.22 -10.53 -2.22
N LEU A 54 -15.15 -10.19 -1.49
CA LEU A 54 -14.56 -11.08 -0.50
C LEU A 54 -15.57 -11.40 0.61
N SER A 55 -16.31 -10.39 1.10
CA SER A 55 -17.32 -10.59 2.15
C SER A 55 -18.45 -11.52 1.71
N LEU A 56 -18.94 -11.38 0.46
CA LEU A 56 -19.97 -12.25 -0.09
C LEU A 56 -19.47 -13.69 -0.19
N PHE A 57 -18.21 -13.90 -0.56
CA PHE A 57 -17.59 -15.21 -0.59
C PHE A 57 -17.48 -15.81 0.82
N THR A 58 -16.93 -15.07 1.78
CA THR A 58 -16.68 -15.54 3.15
C THR A 58 -17.93 -15.69 4.01
N ASN A 59 -19.07 -15.12 3.61
CA ASN A 59 -20.34 -15.24 4.32
C ASN A 59 -21.09 -16.54 4.01
N SER A 60 -20.64 -17.34 3.05
CA SER A 60 -21.25 -18.65 2.77
C SER A 60 -20.71 -19.73 3.71
N ASP A 61 -21.60 -20.58 4.24
CA ASP A 61 -21.22 -21.67 5.17
C ASP A 61 -20.18 -22.61 4.55
N ALA A 62 -20.32 -22.91 3.25
CA ALA A 62 -19.38 -23.74 2.51
C ALA A 62 -17.97 -23.12 2.47
N ALA A 63 -17.87 -21.80 2.23
CA ALA A 63 -16.58 -21.11 2.23
C ALA A 63 -15.99 -21.05 3.63
N GLN A 64 -16.78 -20.79 4.67
CA GLN A 64 -16.27 -20.77 6.05
C GLN A 64 -15.71 -22.13 6.46
N ASN A 65 -16.42 -23.21 6.15
CA ASN A 65 -15.96 -24.57 6.40
C ASN A 65 -14.65 -24.88 5.65
N TRP A 66 -14.55 -24.47 4.38
CA TRP A 66 -13.34 -24.66 3.60
C TRP A 66 -12.15 -23.84 4.13
N ILE A 67 -12.38 -22.56 4.49
CA ILE A 67 -11.37 -21.67 5.04
C ILE A 67 -10.87 -22.22 6.39
N ALA A 68 -11.76 -22.69 7.25
CA ALA A 68 -11.38 -23.28 8.53
C ALA A 68 -10.53 -24.54 8.34
N ALA A 69 -10.86 -25.38 7.34
CA ALA A 69 -10.10 -26.58 7.04
C ALA A 69 -8.75 -26.30 6.33
N ASN A 70 -8.64 -25.22 5.56
CA ASN A 70 -7.51 -24.93 4.68
C ASN A 70 -6.97 -23.50 4.85
N TYR A 71 -6.91 -23.00 6.08
CA TYR A 71 -6.55 -21.60 6.37
C TYR A 71 -5.22 -21.14 5.73
N PRO A 72 -4.13 -21.93 5.74
CA PRO A 72 -2.89 -21.52 5.05
C PRO A 72 -3.07 -21.32 3.55
N LEU A 73 -3.84 -22.17 2.88
CA LEU A 73 -4.12 -22.03 1.44
C LEU A 73 -4.97 -20.78 1.16
N TYR A 74 -5.91 -20.45 2.04
CA TYR A 74 -6.69 -19.21 1.94
C TYR A 74 -5.80 -17.97 2.06
N ILE A 75 -4.85 -17.95 3.00
CA ILE A 75 -3.90 -16.83 3.15
C ILE A 75 -2.99 -16.69 1.94
N VAL A 76 -2.46 -17.80 1.40
CA VAL A 76 -1.66 -17.79 0.16
C VAL A 76 -2.49 -17.26 -1.00
N PHE A 77 -3.73 -17.75 -1.15
CA PHE A 77 -4.66 -17.31 -2.19
C PHE A 77 -4.88 -15.80 -2.12
N LEU A 78 -5.25 -15.26 -0.96
CA LEU A 78 -5.45 -13.82 -0.80
C LEU A 78 -4.18 -13.01 -1.09
N SER A 79 -3.03 -13.48 -0.62
CA SER A 79 -1.75 -12.77 -0.77
C SER A 79 -1.26 -12.73 -2.22
N VAL A 80 -1.73 -13.64 -3.07
CA VAL A 80 -1.42 -13.65 -4.50
C VAL A 80 -2.48 -12.89 -5.29
N PHE A 81 -3.76 -13.12 -5.01
CA PHE A 81 -4.86 -12.51 -5.76
C PHE A 81 -4.96 -11.00 -5.51
N THR A 82 -4.84 -10.55 -4.27
CA THR A 82 -5.01 -9.11 -3.95
C THR A 82 -4.00 -8.25 -4.73
N PRO A 83 -2.68 -8.56 -4.72
CA PRO A 83 -1.70 -7.79 -5.47
C PRO A 83 -1.89 -7.81 -6.98
N ILE A 84 -2.20 -8.98 -7.55
CA ILE A 84 -2.43 -9.12 -9.01
C ILE A 84 -3.53 -8.17 -9.46
N PHE A 85 -4.69 -8.25 -8.80
CA PHE A 85 -5.83 -7.43 -9.19
C PHE A 85 -5.61 -5.95 -8.87
N SER A 86 -4.95 -5.62 -7.74
CA SER A 86 -4.66 -4.22 -7.42
C SER A 86 -3.76 -3.55 -8.44
N GLU A 87 -2.71 -4.22 -8.90
CA GLU A 87 -1.78 -3.66 -9.89
C GLU A 87 -2.36 -3.65 -11.30
N LEU A 88 -3.16 -4.65 -11.66
CA LEU A 88 -3.89 -4.64 -12.94
C LEU A 88 -4.90 -3.50 -12.99
N PHE A 89 -5.62 -3.25 -11.90
CA PHE A 89 -6.56 -2.14 -11.83
C PHE A 89 -5.84 -0.78 -11.81
N ARG A 90 -4.71 -0.70 -11.10
CA ARG A 90 -3.84 0.48 -11.14
C ARG A 90 -3.34 0.77 -12.55
N TRP A 91 -2.87 -0.25 -13.26
CA TRP A 91 -2.47 -0.13 -14.65
C TRP A 91 -3.61 0.38 -15.52
N LEU A 92 -4.81 -0.19 -15.38
CA LEU A 92 -6.00 0.24 -16.12
C LEU A 92 -6.31 1.72 -15.86
N MET A 93 -6.33 2.14 -14.60
CA MET A 93 -6.62 3.53 -14.22
C MET A 93 -5.57 4.50 -14.75
N ILE A 94 -4.27 4.15 -14.66
CA ILE A 94 -3.21 4.98 -15.22
C ILE A 94 -3.33 5.03 -16.75
N HIS A 95 -3.62 3.91 -17.41
CA HIS A 95 -3.76 3.86 -18.86
C HIS A 95 -4.94 4.69 -19.38
N VAL A 96 -6.05 4.74 -18.63
CA VAL A 96 -7.25 5.52 -19.00
C VAL A 96 -7.07 7.01 -18.71
N PHE A 97 -6.48 7.37 -17.56
CA PHE A 97 -6.45 8.76 -17.07
C PHE A 97 -5.13 9.50 -17.32
N SER A 98 -4.03 8.79 -17.58
CA SER A 98 -2.73 9.42 -17.86
C SER A 98 -2.47 9.47 -19.37
N ARG A 99 -2.14 10.66 -19.89
CA ARG A 99 -1.71 10.84 -21.28
C ARG A 99 -0.32 10.21 -21.49
N ASN A 100 0.05 9.93 -22.74
CA ASN A 100 1.32 9.27 -23.11
C ASN A 100 2.59 9.98 -22.56
N ASP A 101 2.51 11.27 -22.23
CA ASP A 101 3.60 12.05 -21.64
C ASP A 101 3.52 12.08 -20.11
N THR A 102 3.70 10.92 -19.47
CA THR A 102 3.79 10.85 -18.00
C THR A 102 5.16 11.35 -17.52
N THR A 103 5.21 12.10 -16.44
CA THR A 103 6.46 12.51 -15.74
C THR A 103 6.69 11.64 -14.51
N LEU A 104 7.90 11.61 -13.95
CA LEU A 104 8.08 10.90 -12.67
C LEU A 104 7.27 11.53 -11.54
N MET A 105 7.02 12.85 -11.62
CA MET A 105 6.13 13.55 -10.68
C MET A 105 4.68 13.07 -10.79
N ASP A 106 4.23 12.65 -11.98
CA ASP A 106 2.90 12.05 -12.17
C ASP A 106 2.77 10.72 -11.43
N ALA A 107 3.80 9.88 -11.51
CA ALA A 107 3.85 8.62 -10.80
C ALA A 107 3.90 8.82 -9.28
N PHE A 108 4.66 9.82 -8.83
CA PHE A 108 4.72 10.18 -7.43
C PHE A 108 3.36 10.67 -6.91
N ALA A 109 2.70 11.57 -7.63
CA ALA A 109 1.38 12.08 -7.24
C ALA A 109 0.31 10.97 -7.17
N PHE A 110 0.26 10.11 -8.18
CA PHE A 110 -0.65 8.96 -8.18
C PHE A 110 -0.34 8.00 -7.03
N GLY A 111 0.93 7.66 -6.82
CA GLY A 111 1.37 6.74 -5.77
C GLY A 111 1.07 7.26 -4.37
N ILE A 112 1.27 8.55 -4.11
CA ILE A 112 0.87 9.21 -2.86
C ILE A 112 -0.65 9.17 -2.67
N GLY A 113 -1.43 9.39 -3.73
CA GLY A 113 -2.89 9.27 -3.68
C GLY A 113 -3.35 7.86 -3.30
N TYR A 114 -2.82 6.84 -3.97
CA TYR A 114 -3.15 5.43 -3.73
C TYR A 114 -2.68 4.97 -2.33
N GLY A 115 -1.38 5.11 -2.06
CA GLY A 115 -0.78 4.64 -0.81
C GLY A 115 -1.20 5.46 0.40
N GLY A 116 -1.50 6.75 0.21
CA GLY A 116 -2.03 7.60 1.27
C GLY A 116 -3.39 7.13 1.76
N LEU A 117 -4.32 6.81 0.85
CA LEU A 117 -5.61 6.24 1.26
C LEU A 117 -5.49 4.82 1.81
N GLU A 118 -4.60 4.00 1.25
CA GLU A 118 -4.36 2.65 1.77
C GLU A 118 -3.91 2.68 3.22
N THR A 119 -2.89 3.48 3.52
CA THR A 119 -2.34 3.60 4.88
C THR A 119 -3.32 4.27 5.84
N SER A 120 -4.02 5.31 5.39
CA SER A 120 -5.02 6.02 6.19
C SER A 120 -6.24 5.16 6.54
N LEU A 121 -6.80 4.42 5.58
CA LEU A 121 -8.02 3.64 5.80
C LEU A 121 -7.73 2.29 6.46
N THR A 122 -6.59 1.66 6.16
CA THR A 122 -6.28 0.32 6.70
C THR A 122 -5.78 0.41 8.14
N ILE A 123 -4.90 1.36 8.47
CA ILE A 123 -4.31 1.45 9.82
C ILE A 123 -4.75 2.73 10.54
N GLY A 124 -4.66 3.88 9.88
CA GLY A 124 -4.96 5.17 10.51
C GLY A 124 -6.35 5.22 11.15
N MET A 125 -7.37 4.81 10.40
CA MET A 125 -8.76 4.74 10.86
C MET A 125 -8.93 3.77 12.04
N ASN A 126 -8.33 2.58 11.96
CA ASN A 126 -8.43 1.57 13.02
C ASN A 126 -7.79 2.04 14.34
N VAL A 127 -6.63 2.69 14.27
CA VAL A 127 -5.95 3.24 15.46
C VAL A 127 -6.73 4.43 16.03
N PHE A 128 -7.26 5.31 15.18
CA PHE A 128 -8.07 6.44 15.60
C PHE A 128 -9.35 5.98 16.33
N LEU A 129 -10.10 5.05 15.74
CA LEU A 129 -11.28 4.47 16.37
C LEU A 129 -10.94 3.77 17.68
N GLY A 130 -9.86 2.98 17.70
CA GLY A 130 -9.37 2.31 18.91
C GLY A 130 -9.01 3.28 20.02
N MET A 131 -8.47 4.46 19.69
CA MET A 131 -8.17 5.52 20.65
C MET A 131 -9.44 6.12 21.27
N LEU A 132 -10.49 6.36 20.47
CA LEU A 132 -11.75 6.94 20.94
C LEU A 132 -12.49 6.03 21.93
N ILE A 133 -12.52 4.73 21.66
CA ILE A 133 -13.21 3.74 22.52
C ILE A 133 -12.30 3.18 23.64
N GLY A 134 -11.04 3.62 23.71
CA GLY A 134 -10.07 3.15 24.69
C GLY A 134 -9.62 1.69 24.50
N ALA A 135 -9.72 1.16 23.29
CA ALA A 135 -9.25 -0.18 22.94
C ALA A 135 -7.71 -0.28 23.01
N GLY A 136 -7.21 -1.50 23.25
CA GLY A 136 -5.78 -1.79 23.26
C GLY A 136 -5.05 -1.63 24.60
N LYS A 137 -5.71 -1.08 25.64
CA LYS A 137 -5.12 -0.98 27.00
C LYS A 137 -4.78 -2.34 27.64
N ASN A 138 -5.59 -3.36 27.34
CA ASN A 138 -5.45 -4.70 27.90
C ASN A 138 -4.65 -5.66 27.01
N ILE A 139 -4.18 -5.19 25.84
CA ILE A 139 -3.41 -6.00 24.91
C ILE A 139 -1.93 -5.89 25.30
N PRO A 140 -1.26 -6.99 25.70
CA PRO A 140 0.15 -6.94 26.06
C PRO A 140 0.98 -6.48 24.85
N ASN A 141 1.98 -5.62 25.10
CA ASN A 141 2.89 -5.09 24.07
C ASN A 141 2.24 -4.29 22.92
N MET A 142 0.98 -3.84 23.07
CA MET A 142 0.29 -3.03 22.06
C MET A 142 1.08 -1.79 21.64
N SER A 143 1.77 -1.14 22.58
CA SER A 143 2.62 0.01 22.29
C SER A 143 3.73 -0.31 21.29
N ASN A 144 4.36 -1.49 21.40
CA ASN A 144 5.45 -1.89 20.52
C ASN A 144 4.94 -2.30 19.13
N LEU A 145 3.78 -2.97 19.09
CA LEU A 145 3.10 -3.33 17.84
C LEU A 145 2.76 -2.07 17.03
N LEU A 146 2.16 -1.07 17.67
CA LEU A 146 1.80 0.20 17.03
C LEU A 146 3.01 0.97 16.49
N LEU A 147 4.14 0.94 17.19
CA LEU A 147 5.38 1.57 16.71
C LEU A 147 5.93 0.86 15.47
N ALA A 148 5.93 -0.48 15.46
CA ALA A 148 6.37 -1.24 14.29
C ALA A 148 5.44 -1.00 13.09
N GLU A 149 4.12 -1.00 13.33
CA GLU A 149 3.12 -0.66 12.30
C GLU A 149 3.30 0.75 11.75
N ALA A 150 3.57 1.74 12.60
CA ALA A 150 3.79 3.12 12.18
C ALA A 150 4.94 3.24 11.15
N VAL A 151 6.07 2.58 11.42
CA VAL A 151 7.21 2.54 10.48
C VAL A 151 6.82 1.76 9.22
N GLY A 152 6.09 0.65 9.38
CA GLY A 152 5.55 -0.13 8.26
C GLY A 152 4.69 0.69 7.30
N GLN A 153 3.91 1.65 7.80
CA GLN A 153 3.09 2.53 6.96
C GLN A 153 3.92 3.49 6.11
N VAL A 154 5.04 4.00 6.64
CA VAL A 154 5.97 4.82 5.86
C VAL A 154 6.60 3.97 4.75
N CYS A 155 7.03 2.74 5.08
CA CYS A 155 7.55 1.80 4.09
C CYS A 155 6.52 1.47 3.01
N GLN A 156 5.27 1.23 3.41
CA GLN A 156 4.17 0.94 2.49
C GLN A 156 3.95 2.12 1.53
N LEU A 157 3.93 3.35 2.02
CA LEU A 157 3.77 4.53 1.17
C LEU A 157 4.89 4.63 0.11
N VAL A 158 6.14 4.38 0.49
CA VAL A 158 7.29 4.36 -0.43
C VAL A 158 7.16 3.26 -1.48
N LEU A 159 6.74 2.05 -1.06
CA LEU A 159 6.50 0.93 -1.97
C LEU A 159 5.39 1.26 -2.98
N GLN A 160 4.28 1.87 -2.54
CA GLN A 160 3.18 2.24 -3.43
C GLN A 160 3.58 3.27 -4.50
N VAL A 161 4.44 4.22 -4.12
CA VAL A 161 5.09 5.12 -5.09
C VAL A 161 5.99 4.35 -6.07
N GLY A 162 6.79 3.39 -5.56
CA GLY A 162 7.65 2.54 -6.37
C GLY A 162 6.90 1.69 -7.40
N TYR A 163 5.80 1.05 -7.00
CA TYR A 163 4.96 0.25 -7.90
C TYR A 163 4.31 1.11 -8.99
N THR A 164 3.82 2.30 -8.61
CA THR A 164 3.24 3.25 -9.57
C THR A 164 4.27 3.68 -10.62
N LEU A 165 5.51 3.93 -10.21
CA LEU A 165 6.61 4.25 -11.12
C LEU A 165 6.93 3.10 -12.08
N LEU A 166 6.98 1.86 -11.60
CA LEU A 166 7.19 0.69 -12.45
C LEU A 166 6.08 0.58 -13.52
N ILE A 167 4.82 0.77 -13.14
CA ILE A 167 3.70 0.74 -14.09
C ILE A 167 3.78 1.88 -15.10
N MET A 168 4.13 3.10 -14.67
CA MET A 168 4.30 4.20 -15.61
C MET A 168 5.48 3.97 -16.56
N GLN A 169 6.59 3.37 -16.09
CA GLN A 169 7.68 2.95 -16.96
C GLN A 169 7.25 1.87 -17.95
N MET A 170 6.40 0.93 -17.53
CA MET A 170 5.80 -0.05 -18.44
C MET A 170 5.04 0.65 -19.58
N ILE A 171 4.23 1.66 -19.27
CA ILE A 171 3.45 2.39 -20.28
C ILE A 171 4.36 3.19 -21.22
N LYS A 172 5.36 3.90 -20.68
CA LYS A 172 6.32 4.68 -21.48
C LYS A 172 7.15 3.81 -22.42
N THR A 173 7.70 2.71 -21.90
CA THR A 173 8.61 1.83 -22.64
C THR A 173 7.89 0.74 -23.43
N LYS A 174 6.57 0.56 -23.19
CA LYS A 174 5.76 -0.57 -23.65
C LYS A 174 6.29 -1.94 -23.24
N ASN A 175 7.23 -1.99 -22.29
CA ASN A 175 7.85 -3.23 -21.81
C ASN A 175 7.07 -3.80 -20.61
N LYS A 176 6.29 -4.86 -20.86
CA LYS A 176 5.44 -5.52 -19.86
C LYS A 176 6.21 -6.08 -18.66
N THR A 177 7.53 -6.28 -18.77
CA THR A 177 8.37 -6.78 -17.68
C THR A 177 8.24 -5.92 -16.42
N PHE A 178 8.10 -4.59 -16.57
CA PHE A 178 7.93 -3.71 -15.40
C PHE A 178 6.63 -3.95 -14.63
N LEU A 179 5.54 -4.34 -15.32
CA LEU A 179 4.28 -4.71 -14.66
C LEU A 179 4.45 -6.02 -13.87
N PHE A 180 5.09 -7.03 -14.48
CA PHE A 180 5.34 -8.30 -13.81
C PHE A 180 6.28 -8.15 -12.61
N ILE A 181 7.27 -7.23 -12.69
CA ILE A 181 8.13 -6.90 -11.56
C ILE A 181 7.31 -6.27 -10.42
N ALA A 182 6.44 -5.29 -10.72
CA ALA A 182 5.59 -4.65 -9.71
C ALA A 182 4.69 -5.68 -9.00
N ILE A 183 3.97 -6.49 -9.78
CA ILE A 183 3.13 -7.59 -9.28
C ILE A 183 3.97 -8.57 -8.45
N GLY A 184 5.11 -9.02 -8.96
CA GLY A 184 5.96 -10.00 -8.31
C GLY A 184 6.49 -9.52 -6.95
N ILE A 185 6.98 -8.28 -6.88
CA ILE A 185 7.47 -7.70 -5.62
C ILE A 185 6.32 -7.54 -4.62
N GLN A 186 5.15 -7.06 -5.06
CA GLN A 186 4.03 -6.88 -4.15
C GLN A 186 3.48 -8.23 -3.65
N ILE A 187 3.38 -9.25 -4.51
CA ILE A 187 3.03 -10.62 -4.09
C ILE A 187 4.04 -11.10 -3.05
N LEU A 188 5.34 -10.97 -3.31
CA LEU A 188 6.38 -11.45 -2.39
C LEU A 188 6.23 -10.80 -1.01
N ILE A 189 6.15 -9.47 -0.95
CA ILE A 189 6.05 -8.75 0.33
C ILE A 189 4.75 -9.10 1.04
N THR A 190 3.62 -9.15 0.33
CA THR A 190 2.32 -9.46 0.91
C THR A 190 2.27 -10.91 1.41
N LEU A 191 2.81 -11.85 0.64
CA LEU A 191 2.84 -13.26 1.00
C LEU A 191 3.72 -13.51 2.23
N VAL A 192 4.93 -12.94 2.26
CA VAL A 192 5.84 -13.06 3.41
C VAL A 192 5.22 -12.44 4.66
N SER A 193 4.60 -11.26 4.52
CA SER A 193 3.96 -10.58 5.65
C SER A 193 2.75 -11.36 6.17
N SER A 194 1.86 -11.79 5.28
CA SER A 194 0.64 -12.50 5.65
C SER A 194 0.92 -13.87 6.25
N LEU A 195 1.83 -14.66 5.66
CA LEU A 195 2.22 -15.97 6.21
C LEU A 195 2.99 -15.81 7.51
N GLY A 196 3.91 -14.85 7.57
CA GLY A 196 4.69 -14.54 8.76
C GLY A 196 3.80 -14.20 9.95
N GLN A 197 2.78 -13.34 9.76
CA GLN A 197 1.88 -12.96 10.86
C GLN A 197 0.85 -14.06 11.20
N ASN A 198 0.17 -14.61 10.18
CA ASN A 198 -1.03 -15.43 10.41
C ASN A 198 -0.74 -16.92 10.61
N ILE A 199 0.36 -17.44 10.07
CA ILE A 199 0.67 -18.88 10.08
C ILE A 199 1.89 -19.18 10.94
N PHE A 200 2.99 -18.46 10.71
CA PHE A 200 4.25 -18.73 11.41
C PHE A 200 4.43 -17.93 12.69
N HIS A 201 3.53 -16.97 12.95
CA HIS A 201 3.56 -16.07 14.11
C HIS A 201 4.95 -15.43 14.35
N TRP A 202 5.60 -15.03 13.26
CA TRP A 202 6.86 -14.32 13.30
C TRP A 202 6.72 -13.01 14.07
N ASN A 203 7.80 -12.63 14.72
CA ASN A 203 7.87 -11.35 15.40
C ASN A 203 7.71 -10.20 14.38
N ILE A 204 6.82 -9.25 14.67
CA ILE A 204 6.55 -8.08 13.81
C ILE A 204 7.83 -7.33 13.42
N TRP A 205 8.84 -7.31 14.29
CA TRP A 205 10.11 -6.64 14.00
C TRP A 205 10.88 -7.30 12.85
N ILE A 206 10.78 -8.63 12.70
CA ILE A 206 11.41 -9.36 11.58
C ILE A 206 10.72 -8.95 10.27
N LEU A 207 9.39 -8.91 10.28
CA LEU A 207 8.60 -8.49 9.12
C LEU A 207 8.87 -7.03 8.75
N LEU A 208 8.99 -6.17 9.76
CA LEU A 208 9.36 -4.77 9.56
C LEU A 208 10.74 -4.64 8.91
N CYS A 209 11.75 -5.38 9.39
CA CYS A 209 13.08 -5.36 8.77
C CYS A 209 13.02 -5.74 7.28
N ILE A 210 12.23 -6.76 6.94
CA ILE A 210 12.02 -7.17 5.54
C ILE A 210 11.36 -6.03 4.75
N MET A 211 10.27 -5.43 5.26
CA MET A 211 9.61 -4.30 4.60
C MET A 211 10.52 -3.09 4.43
N VAL A 212 11.35 -2.77 5.42
CA VAL A 212 12.33 -1.67 5.36
C VAL A 212 13.33 -1.91 4.25
N ILE A 213 13.86 -3.13 4.11
CA ILE A 213 14.81 -3.47 3.02
C ILE A 213 14.16 -3.23 1.66
N PHE A 214 12.96 -3.75 1.42
CA PHE A 214 12.25 -3.54 0.15
C PHE A 214 11.90 -2.06 -0.09
N SER A 215 11.50 -1.34 0.96
CA SER A 215 11.23 0.10 0.89
C SER A 215 12.48 0.90 0.53
N LEU A 216 13.65 0.53 1.05
CA LEU A 216 14.92 1.18 0.71
C LEU A 216 15.31 0.91 -0.74
N LEU A 217 15.13 -0.32 -1.22
CA LEU A 217 15.35 -0.66 -2.64
C LEU A 217 14.42 0.14 -3.56
N ALA A 218 13.14 0.26 -3.19
CA ALA A 218 12.19 1.11 -3.91
C ALA A 218 12.60 2.58 -3.88
N ALA A 219 13.03 3.11 -2.74
CA ALA A 219 13.52 4.48 -2.61
C ALA A 219 14.76 4.74 -3.48
N MET A 220 15.72 3.81 -3.51
CA MET A 220 16.90 3.89 -4.39
C MET A 220 16.50 3.93 -5.86
N TYR A 221 15.57 3.07 -6.27
CA TYR A 221 15.05 3.05 -7.63
C TYR A 221 14.31 4.34 -8.00
N ILE A 222 13.46 4.87 -7.09
CA ILE A 222 12.80 6.17 -7.25
C ILE A 222 13.85 7.26 -7.47
N ALA A 223 14.87 7.34 -6.59
CA ALA A 223 15.92 8.35 -6.68
C ALA A 223 16.73 8.26 -7.98
N GLN A 224 17.06 7.03 -8.42
CA GLN A 224 17.77 6.81 -9.67
C GLN A 224 16.93 7.22 -10.88
N ALA A 225 15.63 6.91 -10.88
CA ALA A 225 14.72 7.33 -11.94
C ALA A 225 14.69 8.87 -12.05
N TYR A 226 14.55 9.57 -10.91
CA TYR A 226 14.55 11.04 -10.87
C TYR A 226 15.86 11.65 -11.37
N LYS A 227 17.00 11.04 -11.05
CA LYS A 227 18.30 11.49 -11.56
C LYS A 227 18.36 11.39 -13.09
N ASN A 228 17.88 10.28 -13.65
CA ASN A 228 17.91 10.04 -15.09
C ASN A 228 16.98 10.99 -15.88
N GLU A 229 15.81 11.35 -15.32
CA GLU A 229 14.88 12.31 -15.94
C GLU A 229 15.46 13.73 -15.97
N LYS A 230 16.27 14.11 -14.97
CA LYS A 230 16.97 15.42 -14.96
C LYS A 230 18.12 15.49 -15.97
N THR A 231 18.78 14.37 -16.27
CA THR A 231 19.89 14.34 -17.25
C THR A 231 19.43 14.26 -18.70
N THR A 232 18.15 13.97 -18.94
CA THR A 232 17.56 13.85 -20.29
C THR A 232 16.78 15.09 -20.73
N LYS A 233 16.63 16.10 -19.86
CA LYS A 233 16.14 17.44 -20.18
C LYS A 233 17.30 18.40 -20.38
#